data_AF-A0A8T7KAY5-F1
#
_entry.id   AF-A0A8T7KAY5-F1
#
_cell.length_a   1.000
_cell.length_b   1.000
_cell.length_c   1.000
_cell.angle_alpha   90.00
_cell.angle_beta   90.00
_cell.angle_gamma   90.00
#
_symmetry.space_group_name_H-M   'P 1'
#
loop_
_entity.id
_entity.type
_entity.pdbx_description
1 polymer ?
#
loop_
_entity_poly.entity_id
_entity_poly.type
_entity_poly.pdbx_seq_one_letter_code
_entity_poly.pdbx_strand_id
1 'polypeptide(L)' 'MSCMTPAVYWSVIAHAIAIGGHVRVGMEDCPYLQPGVYATSNAQLVEKAVRIAREIGREIASPAEARVMTGLAH' A
#
# COMPACT_ATOMS: atom_id res chain seq x y z
N MET A 1 12.52 0.09 9.72
CA MET A 1 12.40 0.96 10.91
C MET A 1 10.98 1.48 10.89
N SER A 2 10.07 0.92 11.69
CA SER A 2 8.65 1.32 11.72
C SER A 2 8.54 2.73 12.30
N CYS A 3 8.77 3.75 11.48
CA CYS A 3 8.92 5.14 11.89
C CYS A 3 7.58 5.88 12.08
N MET A 4 6.45 5.25 11.75
CA MET A 4 5.13 5.86 11.85
C MET A 4 4.18 4.98 12.65
N THR A 5 3.30 5.64 13.40
CA THR A 5 2.15 4.96 14.00
C THR A 5 1.24 4.42 12.88
N PRO A 6 0.47 3.36 13.13
CA PRO A 6 -0.37 2.77 12.09
C PRO A 6 -1.35 3.79 11.51
N ALA A 7 -1.87 4.71 12.33
CA ALA A 7 -2.76 5.78 11.89
C ALA A 7 -2.11 6.70 10.83
N VAL A 8 -0.90 7.20 11.10
CA VAL A 8 -0.18 8.08 10.17
C VAL A 8 0.23 7.32 8.91
N TYR A 9 0.73 6.08 9.08
CA TYR A 9 1.13 5.22 7.96
C TYR A 9 -0.02 5.02 6.96
N TRP A 10 -1.20 4.60 7.43
CA TRP A 10 -2.35 4.35 6.56
C TRP A 10 -2.92 5.65 5.96
N SER A 11 -2.82 6.78 6.66
CA SER A 11 -3.19 8.10 6.13
C SER A 11 -2.31 8.51 4.94
N VAL A 12 -0.99 8.31 5.04
CA VAL A 12 -0.05 8.63 3.96
C VAL A 12 -0.29 7.73 2.74
N ILE A 13 -0.53 6.43 2.94
CA ILE A 13 -0.87 5.49 1.87
C ILE A 13 -2.15 5.94 1.14
N ALA A 14 -3.21 6.26 1.89
CA ALA A 14 -4.46 6.73 1.29
C ALA A 14 -4.28 8.05 0.52
N HIS A 15 -3.51 8.99 1.07
CA HIS A 15 -3.22 10.26 0.41
C HIS A 15 -2.44 10.05 -0.90
N ALA A 16 -1.39 9.23 -0.89
CA ALA A 16 -0.61 8.93 -2.08
C ALA A 16 -1.46 8.26 -3.17
N ILE A 17 -2.36 7.35 -2.80
CA ILE A 17 -3.32 6.73 -3.72
C ILE A 17 -4.24 7.79 -4.34
N ALA A 18 -4.79 8.69 -3.53
CA ALA A 18 -5.74 9.70 -3.97
C ALA A 18 -5.14 10.72 -4.95
N ILE A 19 -3.86 11.07 -4.81
CA ILE A 19 -3.17 12.01 -5.72
C ILE A 19 -2.56 11.34 -6.96
N GLY A 20 -2.83 10.05 -7.19
CA GLY A 20 -2.31 9.33 -8.36
C GLY A 20 -0.92 8.69 -8.17
N GLY A 21 -0.31 8.77 -6.98
CA GLY A 21 0.99 8.18 -6.69
C GLY A 21 0.98 6.65 -6.55
N HIS A 22 2.14 6.01 -6.63
CA HIS A 22 2.31 4.59 -6.31
C HIS A 22 2.66 4.41 -4.83
N VAL A 23 2.29 3.27 -4.25
CA VAL A 23 2.49 2.99 -2.83
C VAL A 23 3.26 1.69 -2.61
N ARG A 24 4.05 1.67 -1.54
CA ARG A 24 4.74 0.49 -1.02
C ARG A 24 4.17 0.14 0.34
N VAL A 25 3.92 -1.15 0.57
CA VAL A 25 3.49 -1.67 1.86
C VAL A 25 4.23 -2.94 2.24
N GLY A 26 4.37 -3.18 3.54
CA GLY A 26 4.99 -4.40 4.06
C GLY A 26 5.35 -4.28 5.53
N MET A 27 5.64 -5.43 6.15
CA MET A 27 6.06 -5.52 7.56
C MET A 27 7.37 -4.77 7.83
N GLU A 28 8.20 -4.57 6.81
CA GLU A 28 9.41 -3.73 6.88
C GLU A 28 9.10 -2.28 7.26
N ASP A 29 8.00 -1.75 6.71
CA ASP A 29 7.57 -0.37 6.88
C ASP A 29 6.66 -0.22 8.11
N CYS A 30 5.58 -1.00 8.17
CA CYS A 30 4.64 -1.01 9.29
C CYS A 30 3.95 -2.38 9.41
N PRO A 31 4.23 -3.17 10.47
CA PRO A 31 3.65 -4.49 10.64
C PRO A 31 2.22 -4.49 11.22
N TYR A 32 1.55 -3.33 11.28
CA TYR A 32 0.28 -3.16 11.99
C TYR A 32 -0.89 -2.83 11.04
N LEU A 33 -2.00 -3.55 11.21
CA LEU A 33 -3.28 -3.22 10.57
C LEU A 33 -3.99 -2.06 11.28
N GLN A 34 -3.87 -2.00 12.60
CA GLN A 34 -4.44 -0.98 13.48
C GLN A 34 -3.50 -0.82 14.70
N PRO A 35 -3.63 0.24 15.51
CA PRO A 35 -2.88 0.35 16.76
C PRO A 35 -3.02 -0.91 17.62
N GLY A 36 -1.90 -1.58 17.91
CA GLY A 36 -1.87 -2.82 18.69
C GLY A 36 -2.26 -4.10 17.94
N VAL A 37 -2.71 -4.01 16.68
CA VAL A 37 -3.11 -5.16 15.88
C VAL A 37 -2.07 -5.44 14.79
N TYR A 38 -1.25 -6.45 15.02
CA TYR A 38 -0.26 -6.92 14.05
C TYR A 38 -0.91 -7.64 12.87
N ALA A 39 -0.35 -7.45 11.68
CA ALA A 39 -0.63 -8.30 10.54
C ALA A 39 0.01 -9.68 10.74
N THR A 40 -0.66 -10.74 10.31
CA THR A 40 -0.10 -12.10 10.33
C THR A 40 0.74 -12.40 9.08
N SER A 41 0.62 -11.58 8.04
CA SER A 41 1.37 -11.71 6.80
C SER A 41 1.50 -10.38 6.06
N ASN A 42 2.47 -10.28 5.15
CA ASN A 42 2.55 -9.15 4.22
C ASN A 42 1.28 -9.06 3.34
N ALA A 43 0.66 -10.19 3.00
CA ALA A 43 -0.54 -10.23 2.17
C ALA A 43 -1.71 -9.45 2.82
N GLN A 44 -1.89 -9.53 4.15
CA GLN A 44 -2.92 -8.74 4.83
C GLN A 44 -2.71 -7.22 4.71
N LEU A 45 -1.45 -6.77 4.74
CA LEU A 45 -1.12 -5.35 4.53
C LEU A 45 -1.43 -4.93 3.09
N VAL A 46 -1.10 -5.79 2.12
CA VAL A 46 -1.43 -5.59 0.69
C VAL A 46 -2.94 -5.54 0.49
N GLU A 47 -3.70 -6.47 1.05
CA GLU A 47 -5.16 -6.51 0.96
C GLU A 47 -5.81 -5.24 1.49
N LYS A 48 -5.30 -4.70 2.61
CA LYS A 48 -5.77 -3.42 3.15
C LYS A 48 -5.49 -2.26 2.20
N ALA A 49 -4.28 -2.19 1.61
CA ALA A 49 -3.94 -1.17 0.63
C ALA A 49 -4.81 -1.27 -0.63
N VAL A 50 -5.06 -2.49 -1.12
CA VAL A 50 -5.95 -2.76 -2.27
C VAL A 50 -7.38 -2.32 -1.96
N ARG A 51 -7.88 -2.60 -0.76
CA ARG A 51 -9.21 -2.15 -0.34
C ARG A 51 -9.31 -0.62 -0.37
N ILE A 52 -8.34 0.08 0.19
CA ILE A 52 -8.29 1.56 0.18
C ILE A 52 -8.28 2.09 -1.26
N ALA A 53 -7.47 1.49 -2.15
CA ALA A 53 -7.42 1.89 -3.56
C ALA A 53 -8.77 1.73 -4.26
N ARG A 54 -9.45 0.59 -4.07
CA ARG A 54 -10.78 0.34 -4.65
C ARG A 54 -11.86 1.25 -4.07
N GLU A 55 -11.82 1.55 -2.78
CA GLU A 55 -12.75 2.51 -2.14
C GLU A 55 -12.61 3.93 -2.72
N ILE A 56 -11.41 4.30 -3.15
CA ILE A 56 -11.11 5.58 -3.83
C ILE A 56 -11.44 5.51 -5.34
N GLY A 57 -11.76 4.34 -5.88
CA GLY A 57 -12.07 4.14 -7.30
C GLY A 57 -10.83 3.95 -8.18
N ARG A 58 -9.71 3.49 -7.61
CA ARG A 58 -8.46 3.24 -8.33
C ARG A 58 -8.19 1.75 -8.50
N GLU A 59 -7.95 1.35 -9.74
CA GLU A 59 -7.62 -0.03 -10.10
C GLU A 59 -6.16 -0.40 -9.78
N ILE A 60 -5.91 -1.69 -9.56
CA ILE A 60 -4.60 -2.23 -9.22
C ILE A 60 -3.88 -2.69 -10.48
N ALA A 61 -2.70 -2.14 -10.72
CA ALA A 61 -1.87 -2.55 -11.85
C ALA A 61 -1.37 -3.99 -11.69
N SER A 62 -1.49 -4.77 -12.76
CA SER A 62 -0.81 -6.05 -12.93
C SER A 62 0.72 -5.87 -13.03
N PRO A 63 1.51 -6.93 -12.80
CA PRO A 63 2.96 -6.85 -12.99
C PRO A 63 3.39 -6.42 -14.40
N ALA A 64 2.60 -6.76 -15.43
CA ALA A 64 2.86 -6.35 -16.81
C ALA A 64 2.66 -4.84 -16.99
N GLU A 65 1.54 -4.30 -16.50
CA GLU A 65 1.27 -2.85 -16.52
C GLU A 65 2.30 -2.08 -15.70
N ALA A 66 2.68 -2.58 -14.53
CA ALA A 66 3.69 -1.97 -13.68
C ALA A 66 5.06 -1.85 -14.38
N ARG A 67 5.47 -2.87 -15.15
CA ARG A 67 6.70 -2.81 -15.95
C ARG A 67 6.65 -1.70 -17.00
N VAL A 68 5.51 -1.55 -17.69
CA VAL A 68 5.32 -0.46 -18.67
C VAL A 68 5.39 0.90 -17.97
N MET A 69 4.68 1.08 -16.86
CA MET A 69 4.66 2.34 -16.10
C MET A 69 6.03 2.76 -15.55
N THR A 70 6.89 1.80 -15.23
CA THR A 70 8.22 2.03 -14.63
C THR A 70 9.38 1.97 -15.62
N GLY A 71 9.11 1.75 -16.92
CA GLY A 71 10.14 1.65 -17.96
C GLY A 71 10.91 0.32 -17.98
N LEU A 72 10.40 -0.71 -17.29
CA LEU A 72 10.99 -2.05 -17.20
C LEU A 72 10.39 -3.06 -18.20
N ALA A 73 9.73 -2.57 -19.26
CA ALA A 73 9.04 -3.39 -20.26
C ALA A 73 9.93 -3.76 -21.47
N HIS A 74 11.24 -3.63 -21.33
CA HIS A 74 12.23 -4.03 -22.33
C HIS A 74 12.65 -5.49 -22.17
#